data_AF-A0A2S2Q8Z7-F1
#
_entry.id   AF-A0A2S2Q8Z7-F1
#
_cell.length_a   1.000
_cell.length_b   1.000
_cell.length_c   1.000
_cell.angle_alpha   90.00
_cell.angle_beta   90.00
_cell.angle_gamma   90.00
#
_symmetry.space_group_name_H-M   'P 1'
#
loop_
_entity.id
_entity.type
_entity.pdbx_description
1 polymer ?
#
loop_
_entity_poly.entity_id
_entity_poly.type
_entity_poly.pdbx_seq_one_letter_code
_entity_poly.pdbx_strand_id
1 'polypeptide(L)'
;MFKTRSKYFCKILGNPKEMNQSVLPTYHDVMLYYLFVQHEQTVLNSGKNAGVGKILEIVVPKIINIWKTSCIPTVSYIRICNMIKKIHGHYKNLLKNFKARKGTSIMQSKIKCFIDDASKLFDIAACKCDTKICKCEKLKKVPIIERDFLRDQRTVRKMAIGSLDIATTKKINKNKERKFKKTETTIAKVNLNNKRERDNSKEINVLLLSTFTFSQMRLKSPALATACDRTGVSDRAAAMISNAVLEDVGLFSKTNPTMTIDRMKIRRARKEQRELLIHKETTPLLAIFFDGRKDKTLLYKKNEEYEHFKRSTVLEEHITILQEPSSNYLGHVTTDKNTAKEVKKSILNFLSTKYETKDLIAIGCDGTVINTGYKIGVIRLIEEELGRPLQSVT
;
A
#
# COMPACT_ATOMS: atom_id res chain seq x y z
N MET A 1 -44.20 18.94 17.53
CA MET A 1 -44.81 17.71 16.99
C MET A 1 -44.24 17.47 15.58
N PHE A 2 -43.15 16.70 15.46
CA PHE A 2 -42.50 16.46 14.16
C PHE A 2 -43.38 15.51 13.34
N LYS A 3 -43.93 15.99 12.21
CA LYS A 3 -44.64 15.16 11.22
C LYS A 3 -43.71 14.01 10.80
N THR A 4 -44.03 12.80 11.23
CA THR A 4 -43.44 11.56 10.73
C THR A 4 -43.66 11.49 9.21
N ARG A 5 -42.59 11.76 8.45
CA ARG A 5 -42.55 11.69 6.99
C ARG A 5 -43.09 10.34 6.52
N SER A 6 -43.96 10.34 5.51
CA SER A 6 -44.47 9.13 4.89
C SER A 6 -43.31 8.21 4.49
N LYS A 7 -43.36 6.95 4.93
CA LYS A 7 -42.37 5.93 4.54
C LYS A 7 -42.47 5.72 3.04
N TYR A 8 -41.51 6.24 2.28
CA TYR A 8 -41.38 5.94 0.86
C TYR A 8 -41.24 4.41 0.69
N PHE A 9 -42.17 3.77 -0.04
CA PHE A 9 -42.26 2.31 -0.17
C PHE A 9 -41.92 1.86 -1.59
N CYS A 10 -40.89 1.03 -1.76
CA CYS A 10 -40.62 0.39 -3.04
C CYS A 10 -41.48 -0.88 -3.20
N LYS A 11 -42.29 -0.90 -4.26
CA LYS A 11 -43.25 -1.98 -4.55
C LYS A 11 -42.63 -3.34 -4.89
N ILE A 12 -41.32 -3.37 -5.19
CA ILE A 12 -40.61 -4.60 -5.59
C ILE A 12 -39.66 -5.07 -4.49
N LEU A 13 -38.88 -4.16 -3.89
CA LEU A 13 -37.81 -4.48 -2.94
C LEU A 13 -38.19 -4.23 -1.47
N GLY A 14 -39.28 -3.52 -1.20
CA GLY A 14 -39.74 -3.18 0.14
C GLY A 14 -39.35 -1.76 0.57
N ASN A 15 -39.27 -1.52 1.88
CA ASN A 15 -38.94 -0.19 2.42
C ASN A 15 -37.44 0.10 2.26
N PRO A 16 -37.05 1.23 1.62
CA PRO A 16 -35.69 1.71 1.66
C PRO A 16 -35.23 1.92 3.10
N LYS A 17 -34.02 1.47 3.38
CA LYS A 17 -33.46 1.38 4.73
C LYS A 17 -31.97 1.69 4.69
N GLU A 18 -31.42 2.04 5.84
CA GLU A 18 -29.98 2.18 5.98
C GLU A 18 -29.28 0.82 5.91
N MET A 19 -28.01 0.82 5.49
CA MET A 19 -27.23 -0.41 5.30
C MET A 19 -26.77 -1.00 6.64
N ASN A 20 -27.01 -2.31 6.82
CA ASN A 20 -26.46 -3.04 7.96
C ASN A 20 -24.92 -3.10 7.87
N GLN A 21 -24.24 -2.85 8.99
CA GLN A 21 -22.78 -2.85 9.08
C GLN A 21 -22.22 -4.16 9.66
N SER A 22 -23.07 -5.06 10.17
CA SER A 22 -22.65 -6.31 10.82
C SER A 22 -22.50 -7.49 9.87
N VAL A 23 -22.85 -7.35 8.59
CA VAL A 23 -22.75 -8.40 7.55
C VAL A 23 -22.38 -7.77 6.21
N LEU A 24 -21.77 -8.53 5.31
CA LEU A 24 -21.49 -8.03 3.96
C LEU A 24 -22.82 -7.86 3.19
N PRO A 25 -23.00 -6.75 2.44
CA PRO A 25 -24.29 -6.42 1.84
C PRO A 25 -24.64 -7.34 0.66
N THR A 26 -25.93 -7.67 0.53
CA THR A 26 -26.51 -8.26 -0.69
C THR A 26 -26.69 -7.21 -1.79
N TYR A 27 -26.97 -7.64 -3.02
CA TYR A 27 -27.48 -6.74 -4.07
C TYR A 27 -28.78 -6.03 -3.65
N HIS A 28 -29.66 -6.72 -2.90
CA HIS A 28 -30.90 -6.18 -2.33
C HIS A 28 -30.63 -5.05 -1.33
N ASP A 29 -29.71 -5.25 -0.39
CA ASP A 29 -29.33 -4.24 0.61
C ASP A 29 -28.73 -2.99 -0.04
N VAL A 30 -27.88 -3.19 -1.06
CA VAL A 30 -27.31 -2.09 -1.85
C VAL A 30 -28.41 -1.29 -2.55
N MET A 31 -29.40 -1.97 -3.12
CA MET A 31 -30.51 -1.30 -3.80
C MET A 31 -31.45 -0.57 -2.83
N LEU A 32 -31.77 -1.16 -1.68
CA LEU A 32 -32.57 -0.48 -0.65
C LEU A 32 -31.86 0.75 -0.11
N TYR A 33 -30.55 0.67 0.12
CA TYR A 33 -29.77 1.83 0.55
C TYR A 33 -29.65 2.90 -0.54
N TYR A 34 -29.48 2.49 -1.81
CA TYR A 34 -29.50 3.42 -2.94
C TYR A 34 -30.81 4.20 -2.99
N LEU A 35 -31.96 3.53 -2.86
CA LEU A 35 -33.27 4.18 -2.85
C LEU A 35 -33.47 5.07 -1.62
N PHE A 36 -32.89 4.70 -0.48
CA PHE A 36 -32.91 5.50 0.74
C PHE A 36 -32.17 6.82 0.53
N VAL A 37 -30.92 6.76 0.05
CA VAL A 37 -30.12 7.94 -0.28
C VAL A 37 -30.77 8.79 -1.37
N GLN A 38 -31.35 8.16 -2.40
CA GLN A 38 -32.07 8.87 -3.46
C GLN A 38 -33.23 9.69 -2.88
N HIS A 39 -34.01 9.10 -1.97
CA HIS A 39 -35.12 9.78 -1.33
C HIS A 39 -34.63 10.95 -0.46
N GLU A 40 -33.61 10.74 0.38
CA GLU A 40 -33.02 11.82 1.20
C GLU A 40 -32.51 12.98 0.34
N GLN A 41 -31.80 12.68 -0.75
CA GLN A 41 -31.29 13.69 -1.67
C GLN A 41 -32.41 14.43 -2.40
N THR A 42 -33.52 13.75 -2.73
CA THR A 42 -34.68 14.39 -3.37
C THR A 42 -35.37 15.36 -2.41
N VAL A 43 -35.47 14.97 -1.14
CA VAL A 43 -36.02 15.81 -0.08
C VAL A 43 -35.15 17.04 0.19
N LEU A 44 -33.82 16.88 0.21
CA LEU A 44 -32.88 18.00 0.39
C LEU A 44 -32.89 18.97 -0.79
N ASN A 45 -33.13 18.49 -2.01
CA ASN A 45 -33.17 19.30 -3.23
C ASN A 45 -34.59 19.79 -3.59
N SER A 46 -35.45 20.02 -2.60
CA SER A 46 -36.82 20.55 -2.78
C SER A 46 -37.65 19.77 -3.81
N GLY A 47 -37.52 18.43 -3.84
CA GLY A 47 -38.26 17.55 -4.73
C GLY A 47 -37.58 17.23 -6.07
N LYS A 48 -36.42 17.84 -6.39
CA LYS A 48 -35.66 17.50 -7.60
C LYS A 48 -34.82 16.24 -7.38
N ASN A 49 -34.97 15.27 -8.29
CA ASN A 49 -34.17 14.04 -8.25
C ASN A 49 -32.68 14.35 -8.45
N ALA A 50 -31.85 13.95 -7.49
CA ALA A 50 -30.41 14.04 -7.64
C ALA A 50 -29.90 13.14 -8.78
N GLY A 51 -28.86 13.62 -9.47
CA GLY A 51 -28.19 12.83 -10.50
C GLY A 51 -27.60 11.55 -9.91
N VAL A 52 -27.59 10.47 -10.72
CA VAL A 52 -27.06 9.15 -10.31
C VAL A 52 -25.63 9.26 -9.78
N GLY A 53 -24.81 10.16 -10.32
CA GLY A 53 -23.45 10.43 -9.82
C GLY A 53 -23.41 10.84 -8.35
N LYS A 54 -24.20 11.85 -7.95
CA LYS A 54 -24.29 12.34 -6.57
C LYS A 54 -24.75 11.25 -5.59
N ILE A 55 -25.68 10.39 -6.03
CA ILE A 55 -26.13 9.26 -5.21
C ILE A 55 -24.99 8.25 -5.02
N LEU A 56 -24.24 7.93 -6.08
CA LEU A 56 -23.11 7.00 -6.01
C LEU A 56 -21.96 7.51 -5.14
N GLU A 57 -21.72 8.83 -5.10
CA GLU A 57 -20.73 9.47 -4.22
C GLU A 57 -21.01 9.19 -2.73
N ILE A 58 -22.25 8.93 -2.35
CA ILE A 58 -22.64 8.60 -0.97
C ILE A 58 -22.68 7.07 -0.78
N VAL A 59 -23.29 6.36 -1.74
CA VAL A 59 -23.54 4.92 -1.63
C VAL A 59 -22.24 4.10 -1.66
N VAL A 60 -21.32 4.41 -2.59
CA VAL A 60 -20.12 3.59 -2.80
C VAL A 60 -19.15 3.65 -1.62
N PRO A 61 -18.82 4.81 -1.04
CA PRO A 61 -17.95 4.86 0.15
C PRO A 61 -18.50 4.06 1.34
N LYS A 62 -19.82 4.08 1.58
CA LYS A 62 -20.44 3.29 2.66
C LYS A 62 -20.23 1.80 2.45
N ILE A 63 -20.44 1.31 1.23
CA ILE A 63 -20.19 -0.11 0.88
C ILE A 63 -18.72 -0.46 1.07
N ILE A 64 -17.79 0.36 0.54
CA ILE A 64 -16.36 0.13 0.70
C ILE A 64 -15.98 0.06 2.19
N ASN A 65 -16.57 0.92 3.03
CA ASN A 65 -16.27 0.92 4.46
C ASN A 65 -16.66 -0.41 5.15
N ILE A 66 -17.82 -0.98 4.83
CA ILE A 66 -18.27 -2.29 5.37
C ILE A 66 -17.34 -3.44 4.93
N TRP A 67 -16.81 -3.38 3.72
CA TRP A 67 -15.84 -4.39 3.27
C TRP A 67 -14.45 -4.18 3.91
N LYS A 68 -14.07 -2.92 4.17
CA LYS A 68 -12.83 -2.57 4.87
C LYS A 68 -12.83 -2.99 6.34
N THR A 69 -13.96 -2.89 7.04
CA THR A 69 -14.08 -3.38 8.43
C THR A 69 -13.80 -4.88 8.52
N SER A 70 -14.12 -5.62 7.45
CA SER A 70 -13.82 -7.05 7.31
C SER A 70 -12.40 -7.35 6.81
N CYS A 71 -11.52 -6.33 6.71
CA CYS A 71 -10.14 -6.46 6.21
C CYS A 71 -10.00 -7.14 4.83
N ILE A 72 -11.04 -7.12 3.99
CA ILE A 72 -11.05 -7.74 2.67
C ILE A 72 -10.69 -6.68 1.60
N PRO A 73 -9.66 -6.91 0.76
CA PRO A 73 -9.36 -6.02 -0.35
C PRO A 73 -10.51 -5.98 -1.37
N THR A 74 -10.87 -4.78 -1.83
CA THR A 74 -11.99 -4.57 -2.77
C THR A 74 -11.52 -4.25 -4.18
N VAL A 75 -12.39 -4.44 -5.17
CA VAL A 75 -12.20 -3.93 -6.55
C VAL A 75 -12.22 -2.39 -6.59
N SER A 76 -11.87 -1.81 -7.74
CA SER A 76 -11.81 -0.35 -7.91
C SER A 76 -13.17 0.34 -7.75
N TYR A 77 -13.15 1.59 -7.29
CA TYR A 77 -14.35 2.43 -7.10
C TYR A 77 -15.23 2.48 -8.37
N ILE A 78 -14.60 2.69 -9.52
CA ILE A 78 -15.28 2.75 -10.83
C ILE A 78 -16.02 1.44 -11.13
N ARG A 79 -15.43 0.28 -10.81
CA ARG A 79 -16.09 -1.01 -11.02
C ARG A 79 -17.32 -1.16 -10.12
N ILE A 80 -17.24 -0.72 -8.87
CA ILE A 80 -18.39 -0.74 -7.95
C ILE A 80 -19.52 0.15 -8.47
N CYS A 81 -19.20 1.38 -8.91
CA CYS A 81 -20.18 2.27 -9.56
C CYS A 81 -20.89 1.57 -10.73
N ASN A 82 -20.15 0.88 -11.60
CA ASN A 82 -20.72 0.19 -12.75
C ASN A 82 -21.61 -1.00 -12.34
N MET A 83 -21.23 -1.74 -11.29
CA MET A 83 -22.06 -2.81 -10.73
C MET A 83 -23.40 -2.27 -10.21
N ILE A 84 -23.39 -1.16 -9.47
CA ILE A 84 -24.62 -0.51 -8.96
C ILE A 84 -25.48 0.02 -10.11
N LYS A 85 -24.87 0.70 -11.10
CA LYS A 85 -25.57 1.20 -12.29
C LYS A 85 -26.27 0.06 -13.03
N LYS A 86 -25.63 -1.10 -13.16
CA LYS A 86 -26.21 -2.29 -13.82
C LYS A 86 -27.47 -2.75 -13.11
N ILE A 87 -27.41 -3.03 -11.80
CA ILE A 87 -28.59 -3.50 -11.05
C ILE A 87 -29.71 -2.46 -11.01
N HIS A 88 -29.38 -1.18 -10.86
CA HIS A 88 -30.36 -0.11 -10.91
C HIS A 88 -31.02 0.01 -12.30
N GLY A 89 -30.29 -0.27 -13.38
CA GLY A 89 -30.84 -0.39 -14.73
C GLY A 89 -31.86 -1.53 -14.87
N HIS A 90 -31.53 -2.72 -14.36
CA HIS A 90 -32.48 -3.84 -14.31
C HIS A 90 -33.74 -3.50 -13.51
N TYR A 91 -33.57 -2.87 -12.35
CA TYR A 91 -34.68 -2.40 -11.52
C TYR A 91 -35.58 -1.39 -12.24
N LYS A 92 -34.99 -0.39 -12.92
CA LYS A 92 -35.76 0.60 -13.71
C LYS A 92 -36.53 -0.07 -14.85
N ASN A 93 -35.93 -1.03 -15.54
CA ASN A 93 -36.59 -1.75 -16.62
C ASN A 93 -37.77 -2.60 -16.11
N LEU A 94 -37.66 -3.18 -14.93
CA LEU A 94 -38.78 -3.86 -14.27
C LEU A 94 -39.91 -2.88 -13.93
N LEU A 95 -39.58 -1.71 -13.38
CA LEU A 95 -40.58 -0.69 -13.03
C LEU A 95 -41.36 -0.16 -14.23
N LYS A 96 -40.72 0.02 -15.40
CA LYS A 96 -41.37 0.51 -16.63
C LYS A 96 -42.60 -0.32 -16.99
N ASN A 97 -42.49 -1.64 -16.90
CA ASN A 97 -43.56 -2.57 -17.29
C ASN A 97 -44.45 -3.00 -16.11
N PHE A 98 -44.10 -2.61 -14.89
CA PHE A 98 -44.74 -3.09 -13.66
C PHE A 98 -46.21 -2.69 -13.56
N LYS A 99 -46.56 -1.43 -13.84
CA LYS A 99 -47.96 -0.97 -13.72
C LYS A 99 -48.90 -1.69 -14.69
N ALA A 100 -48.46 -1.91 -15.93
CA ALA A 100 -49.28 -2.48 -16.98
C ALA A 100 -49.41 -4.02 -16.89
N ARG A 101 -48.42 -4.73 -16.33
CA ARG A 101 -48.33 -6.21 -16.42
C ARG A 101 -48.24 -6.92 -15.07
N LYS A 102 -48.50 -6.23 -13.94
CA LYS A 102 -48.32 -6.76 -12.57
C LYS A 102 -48.98 -8.13 -12.33
N GLY A 103 -50.14 -8.37 -12.92
CA GLY A 103 -50.91 -9.61 -12.75
C GLY A 103 -50.48 -10.78 -13.63
N THR A 104 -49.59 -10.56 -14.61
CA THR A 104 -49.18 -11.62 -15.56
C THR A 104 -48.14 -12.56 -14.94
N SER A 105 -48.22 -13.86 -15.24
CA SER A 105 -47.26 -14.86 -14.73
C SER A 105 -45.83 -14.56 -15.18
N ILE A 106 -45.67 -14.00 -16.38
CA ILE A 106 -44.37 -13.59 -16.93
C ILE A 106 -43.75 -12.46 -16.08
N MET A 107 -44.53 -11.46 -15.68
CA MET A 107 -44.02 -10.36 -14.85
C MET A 107 -43.68 -10.85 -13.44
N GLN A 108 -44.53 -11.69 -12.85
CA GLN A 108 -44.26 -12.30 -11.54
C GLN A 108 -42.97 -13.13 -11.57
N SER A 109 -42.75 -13.92 -12.62
CA SER A 109 -41.52 -14.69 -12.82
C SER A 109 -40.29 -13.80 -12.95
N LYS A 110 -40.39 -12.68 -13.68
CA LYS A 110 -39.29 -11.69 -13.80
C LYS A 110 -38.99 -11.01 -12.46
N ILE A 111 -40.01 -10.68 -11.68
CA ILE A 111 -39.85 -10.09 -10.33
C ILE A 111 -39.16 -11.11 -9.42
N LYS A 112 -39.63 -12.36 -9.42
CA LYS A 112 -39.03 -13.43 -8.61
C LYS A 112 -37.56 -13.64 -8.96
N CYS A 113 -37.24 -13.78 -10.25
CA CYS A 113 -35.85 -13.92 -10.72
C CYS A 113 -34.97 -12.74 -10.28
N PHE A 114 -35.48 -11.50 -10.36
CA PHE A 114 -34.75 -10.33 -9.88
C PHE A 114 -34.54 -10.34 -8.37
N ILE A 115 -35.52 -10.77 -7.57
CA ILE A 115 -35.40 -10.89 -6.12
C ILE A 115 -34.38 -11.99 -5.75
N ASP A 116 -34.44 -13.14 -6.41
CA ASP A 116 -33.52 -14.24 -6.21
C ASP A 116 -32.08 -13.82 -6.56
N ASP A 117 -31.87 -13.09 -7.66
CA ASP A 117 -30.57 -12.50 -7.99
C ASP A 117 -30.13 -11.43 -6.99
N ALA A 118 -31.07 -10.60 -6.50
CA ALA A 118 -30.79 -9.56 -5.53
C ALA A 118 -30.40 -10.13 -4.15
N SER A 119 -30.82 -11.35 -3.82
CA SER A 119 -30.44 -12.04 -2.58
C SER A 119 -28.96 -12.43 -2.52
N LYS A 120 -28.28 -12.48 -3.68
CA LYS A 120 -26.87 -12.85 -3.78
C LYS A 120 -25.96 -11.78 -3.14
N LEU A 121 -24.77 -12.20 -2.74
CA LEU A 121 -23.75 -11.31 -2.18
C LEU A 121 -23.35 -10.25 -3.21
N PHE A 122 -23.30 -8.98 -2.81
CA PHE A 122 -22.72 -7.91 -3.62
C PHE A 122 -21.19 -8.00 -3.57
N ASP A 123 -20.63 -9.04 -4.19
CA ASP A 123 -19.23 -9.43 -3.98
C ASP A 123 -18.24 -8.50 -4.68
N ILE A 124 -17.73 -7.53 -3.92
CA ILE A 124 -16.69 -6.59 -4.37
C ILE A 124 -15.28 -7.00 -3.95
N ALA A 125 -15.06 -8.22 -3.45
CA ALA A 125 -13.70 -8.70 -3.15
C ALA A 125 -12.82 -8.68 -4.40
N ALA A 126 -11.59 -8.17 -4.26
CA ALA A 126 -10.59 -8.16 -5.33
C ALA A 126 -10.13 -9.57 -5.71
N CYS A 127 -10.10 -10.49 -4.74
CA CYS A 127 -9.76 -11.89 -4.95
C CYS A 127 -11.01 -12.74 -5.14
N LYS A 128 -11.05 -13.52 -6.22
CA LYS A 128 -12.12 -14.49 -6.51
C LYS A 128 -11.66 -15.96 -6.37
N CYS A 129 -10.47 -16.20 -5.82
CA CYS A 129 -9.97 -17.56 -5.60
C CYS A 129 -10.71 -18.23 -4.44
N ASP A 130 -11.16 -19.47 -4.64
CA ASP A 130 -11.76 -20.30 -3.58
C ASP A 130 -10.77 -21.27 -2.93
N THR A 131 -9.59 -21.44 -3.52
CA THR A 131 -8.57 -22.39 -3.05
C THR A 131 -7.66 -21.77 -1.98
N LYS A 132 -7.09 -22.62 -1.11
CA LYS A 132 -6.04 -22.21 -0.16
C LYS A 132 -4.82 -21.61 -0.88
N ILE A 133 -4.61 -21.97 -2.14
CA ILE A 133 -3.50 -21.55 -2.99
C ILE A 133 -3.93 -20.37 -3.88
N CYS A 134 -3.87 -19.16 -3.33
CA CYS A 134 -4.17 -17.94 -4.08
C CYS A 134 -2.90 -17.40 -4.78
N LYS A 135 -2.97 -17.17 -6.09
CA LYS A 135 -1.89 -16.58 -6.90
C LYS A 135 -2.02 -15.07 -7.11
N CYS A 136 -3.06 -14.42 -6.59
CA CYS A 136 -3.23 -12.97 -6.72
C CYS A 136 -2.04 -12.17 -6.16
N GLU A 137 -1.86 -10.96 -6.65
CA GLU A 137 -0.92 -9.99 -6.07
C GLU A 137 -1.20 -9.81 -4.57
N LYS A 138 -0.14 -9.51 -3.80
CA LYS A 138 -0.20 -9.41 -2.34
C LYS A 138 -1.24 -8.42 -1.83
N LEU A 139 -1.44 -7.29 -2.53
CA LEU A 139 -2.41 -6.26 -2.14
C LEU A 139 -3.87 -6.66 -2.42
N LYS A 140 -4.09 -7.57 -3.37
CA LYS A 140 -5.43 -8.05 -3.77
C LYS A 140 -5.84 -9.32 -3.01
N LYS A 141 -4.89 -9.95 -2.29
CA LYS A 141 -5.09 -11.20 -1.55
C LYS A 141 -5.90 -11.00 -0.28
N VAL A 142 -6.92 -11.85 -0.10
CA VAL A 142 -7.68 -11.94 1.15
C VAL A 142 -6.79 -12.55 2.24
N PRO A 143 -6.65 -11.89 3.42
CA PRO A 143 -5.92 -12.43 4.56
C PRO A 143 -6.42 -13.81 4.95
N ILE A 144 -5.53 -14.71 5.37
CA ILE A 144 -5.88 -16.12 5.67
C ILE A 144 -7.02 -16.21 6.70
N ILE A 145 -6.99 -15.36 7.73
CA ILE A 145 -7.99 -15.32 8.81
C ILE A 145 -9.39 -14.97 8.28
N GLU A 146 -9.48 -14.13 7.24
CA GLU A 146 -10.75 -13.66 6.68
C GLU A 146 -11.29 -14.55 5.54
N ARG A 147 -10.56 -15.59 5.16
CA ARG A 147 -10.96 -16.46 4.03
C ARG A 147 -12.20 -17.28 4.35
N ASP A 148 -12.29 -17.82 5.56
CA ASP A 148 -13.44 -18.64 5.95
C ASP A 148 -14.69 -17.77 6.12
N PHE A 149 -14.54 -16.56 6.65
CA PHE A 149 -15.59 -15.55 6.65
C PHE A 149 -16.08 -15.22 5.24
N LEU A 150 -15.17 -14.88 4.30
CA LEU A 150 -15.57 -14.57 2.93
C LEU A 150 -16.23 -15.77 2.21
N ARG A 151 -15.76 -17.00 2.48
CA ARG A 151 -16.37 -18.23 1.94
C ARG A 151 -17.80 -18.41 2.47
N ASP A 152 -18.01 -18.24 3.78
CA ASP A 152 -19.34 -18.26 4.37
C ASP A 152 -20.24 -17.19 3.74
N GLN A 153 -19.75 -15.96 3.60
CA GLN A 153 -20.52 -14.85 3.01
C GLN A 153 -20.89 -15.08 1.53
N ARG A 154 -20.11 -15.86 0.78
CA ARG A 154 -20.43 -16.27 -0.59
C ARG A 154 -21.44 -17.42 -0.67
N THR A 155 -21.66 -18.14 0.43
CA THR A 155 -22.46 -19.37 0.47
C THR A 155 -23.63 -19.24 1.45
N VAL A 156 -23.44 -19.66 2.69
CA VAL A 156 -24.51 -19.84 3.69
C VAL A 156 -24.81 -18.56 4.47
N ARG A 157 -23.86 -17.62 4.53
CA ARG A 157 -23.99 -16.28 5.13
C ARG A 157 -24.40 -16.30 6.61
N LYS A 158 -23.84 -17.22 7.39
CA LYS A 158 -24.12 -17.37 8.83
C LYS A 158 -23.21 -16.52 9.71
N MET A 159 -22.02 -16.18 9.23
CA MET A 159 -21.05 -15.40 9.99
C MET A 159 -21.38 -13.90 9.93
N ALA A 160 -21.14 -13.20 11.03
CA ALA A 160 -21.26 -11.75 11.12
C ALA A 160 -19.87 -11.12 11.32
N ILE A 161 -19.73 -9.86 10.92
CA ILE A 161 -18.58 -9.02 11.20
C ILE A 161 -18.54 -8.78 12.71
N GLY A 162 -17.70 -9.54 13.42
CA GLY A 162 -17.49 -9.39 14.85
C GLY A 162 -16.76 -8.08 15.17
N SER A 163 -16.90 -7.60 16.40
CA SER A 163 -15.98 -6.63 16.98
C SER A 163 -14.57 -7.24 16.92
N LEU A 164 -13.67 -6.60 16.16
CA LEU A 164 -12.27 -7.01 16.13
C LEU A 164 -11.75 -7.05 17.57
N ASP A 165 -11.28 -8.22 17.99
CA ASP A 165 -10.73 -8.39 19.32
C ASP A 165 -9.61 -7.35 19.54
N ILE A 166 -9.74 -6.59 20.63
CA ILE A 166 -8.91 -5.41 20.92
C ILE A 166 -7.44 -5.82 20.92
N ALA A 167 -7.15 -7.05 21.36
CA ALA A 167 -5.82 -7.62 21.36
C ALA A 167 -5.26 -7.83 19.94
N THR A 168 -6.06 -8.35 19.01
CA THR A 168 -5.64 -8.56 17.61
C THR A 168 -5.49 -7.24 16.88
N THR A 169 -6.38 -6.27 17.10
CA THR A 169 -6.26 -4.91 16.53
C THR A 169 -5.01 -4.19 17.04
N LYS A 170 -4.76 -4.25 18.35
CA LYS A 170 -3.51 -3.73 18.95
C LYS A 170 -2.28 -4.44 18.39
N LYS A 171 -2.34 -5.75 18.10
CA LYS A 171 -1.23 -6.52 17.52
C LYS A 171 -0.98 -6.16 16.06
N ILE A 172 -2.04 -5.99 15.25
CA ILE A 172 -1.93 -5.55 13.85
C ILE A 172 -1.39 -4.12 13.79
N ASN A 173 -1.90 -3.21 14.62
CA ASN A 173 -1.42 -1.83 14.68
C ASN A 173 0.00 -1.76 15.22
N LYS A 174 0.35 -2.48 16.30
CA LYS A 174 1.74 -2.64 16.74
C LYS A 174 2.65 -3.23 15.65
N ASN A 175 2.16 -4.15 14.82
CA ASN A 175 2.95 -4.70 13.71
C ASN A 175 3.11 -3.70 12.55
N LYS A 176 2.10 -2.89 12.26
CA LYS A 176 2.17 -1.78 11.30
C LYS A 176 3.12 -0.69 11.83
N GLU A 177 2.99 -0.28 13.09
CA GLU A 177 3.89 0.64 13.79
C GLU A 177 5.31 0.09 13.86
N ARG A 178 5.51 -1.20 14.15
CA ARG A 178 6.85 -1.82 14.14
C ARG A 178 7.45 -1.87 12.74
N LYS A 179 6.64 -2.02 11.70
CA LYS A 179 7.11 -1.91 10.30
C LYS A 179 7.49 -0.48 9.97
N PHE A 180 6.67 0.48 10.36
CA PHE A 180 6.89 1.91 10.19
C PHE A 180 8.14 2.39 10.95
N LYS A 181 8.25 2.02 12.23
CA LYS A 181 9.45 2.26 13.04
C LYS A 181 10.66 1.54 12.47
N LYS A 182 10.55 0.32 11.93
CA LYS A 182 11.68 -0.34 11.24
C LYS A 182 12.13 0.43 10.01
N THR A 183 11.20 0.94 9.20
CA THR A 183 11.56 1.80 8.06
C THR A 183 12.23 3.09 8.53
N GLU A 184 11.70 3.75 9.57
CA GLU A 184 12.33 4.93 10.18
C GLU A 184 13.69 4.65 10.82
N THR A 185 13.87 3.52 11.52
CA THR A 185 15.15 3.15 12.12
C THR A 185 16.18 2.76 11.06
N THR A 186 15.73 2.23 9.92
CA THR A 186 16.62 1.94 8.78
C THR A 186 17.12 3.24 8.17
N ILE A 187 16.23 4.23 8.02
CA ILE A 187 16.56 5.60 7.57
C ILE A 187 17.50 6.29 8.58
N ALA A 188 17.26 6.16 9.88
CA ALA A 188 18.12 6.73 10.93
C ALA A 188 19.50 6.06 11.01
N LYS A 189 19.61 4.75 10.78
CA LYS A 189 20.90 4.03 10.74
C LYS A 189 21.75 4.39 9.52
N VAL A 190 21.11 4.63 8.38
CA VAL A 190 21.77 5.18 7.19
C VAL A 190 22.33 6.57 7.49
N ASN A 191 21.56 7.42 8.17
CA ASN A 191 22.01 8.76 8.56
C ASN A 191 23.12 8.79 9.62
N LEU A 192 23.15 7.82 10.56
CA LEU A 192 24.22 7.70 11.56
C LEU A 192 25.54 7.15 10.99
N ASN A 193 25.48 6.23 10.02
CA ASN A 193 26.67 5.75 9.31
C ASN A 193 27.32 6.89 8.49
N ASN A 194 26.51 7.74 7.84
CA ASN A 194 26.97 8.93 7.11
C ASN A 194 27.54 10.05 8.02
N LYS A 195 27.41 9.91 9.35
CA LYS A 195 28.00 10.82 10.34
C LYS A 195 29.30 10.26 10.92
N ARG A 196 29.46 8.93 11.01
CA ARG A 196 30.68 8.27 11.48
C ARG A 196 31.80 8.20 10.43
N GLU A 197 31.49 8.31 9.15
CA GLU A 197 32.52 8.41 8.09
C GLU A 197 33.14 9.81 7.95
N ARG A 198 32.73 10.79 8.77
CA ARG A 198 33.29 12.16 8.75
C ARG A 198 34.37 12.44 9.78
N ASP A 199 34.56 11.59 10.78
CA ASP A 199 35.59 11.75 11.80
C ASP A 199 36.32 10.41 11.99
N ASN A 200 37.36 10.18 11.18
CA ASN A 200 38.42 9.24 11.52
C ASN A 200 39.68 9.55 10.70
N SER A 201 40.45 10.52 11.18
CA SER A 201 41.90 10.53 11.03
C SER A 201 42.53 11.20 12.26
N LYS A 202 42.78 10.40 13.31
CA LYS A 202 44.09 10.27 13.97
C LYS A 202 44.03 9.31 15.15
N GLU A 203 44.86 8.28 14.97
CA GLU A 203 45.58 7.46 15.96
C GLU A 203 44.85 6.42 16.83
N ILE A 204 45.43 5.23 16.72
CA ILE A 204 45.21 4.00 17.45
C ILE A 204 45.97 4.10 18.77
N ASN A 205 45.30 3.89 19.91
CA ASN A 205 45.85 2.95 20.89
C ASN A 205 44.79 2.32 21.80
N VAL A 206 45.10 1.09 22.14
CA VAL A 206 44.29 0.03 22.73
C VAL A 206 44.03 0.29 24.22
N LEU A 207 42.82 -0.03 24.71
CA LEU A 207 42.54 -1.03 25.76
C LEU A 207 41.24 -0.69 26.52
N LEU A 208 40.25 -1.57 26.36
CA LEU A 208 39.36 -2.11 27.40
C LEU A 208 38.76 -1.12 28.44
N LEU A 209 37.46 -0.81 28.32
CA LEU A 209 36.49 -1.34 29.29
C LEU A 209 35.04 -1.14 28.82
N SER A 210 34.29 -2.22 28.95
CA SER A 210 32.85 -2.40 28.81
C SER A 210 31.96 -1.25 29.29
N THR A 211 30.86 -0.99 28.57
CA THR A 211 29.51 -0.99 29.17
C THR A 211 28.41 -1.19 28.11
N PHE A 212 27.88 -2.42 28.12
CA PHE A 212 26.53 -2.86 27.79
C PHE A 212 25.66 -1.97 26.88
N THR A 213 25.64 -2.29 25.58
CA THR A 213 24.47 -2.05 24.74
C THR A 213 23.79 -3.39 24.46
N PHE A 214 22.48 -3.46 24.68
CA PHE A 214 21.64 -4.65 24.47
C PHE A 214 21.72 -5.09 22.99
N SER A 215 22.72 -5.91 22.68
CA SER A 215 22.95 -6.42 21.34
C SER A 215 21.88 -7.46 21.03
N GLN A 216 20.96 -7.14 20.12
CA GLN A 216 20.23 -8.19 19.41
C GLN A 216 21.31 -9.06 18.73
N MET A 217 21.55 -10.26 19.25
CA MET A 217 22.51 -11.24 18.70
C MET A 217 22.09 -11.65 17.29
N ARG A 218 22.43 -10.81 16.33
CA ARG A 218 22.16 -10.99 14.92
C ARG A 218 23.49 -11.32 14.27
N LEU A 219 23.97 -12.53 14.53
CA LEU A 219 25.14 -13.07 13.86
C LEU A 219 24.91 -13.01 12.35
N LYS A 220 25.68 -12.17 11.66
CA LYS A 220 25.72 -12.16 10.19
C LYS A 220 26.70 -13.24 9.76
N SER A 221 26.28 -14.16 8.89
CA SER A 221 27.10 -15.29 8.44
C SER A 221 27.30 -15.28 6.91
N PRO A 222 27.95 -14.23 6.35
CA PRO A 222 28.14 -14.09 4.91
C PRO A 222 29.04 -15.18 4.33
N ALA A 223 30.14 -15.53 5.01
CA ALA A 223 31.06 -16.58 4.56
C ALA A 223 30.38 -17.96 4.48
N LEU A 224 29.61 -18.31 5.53
CA LEU A 224 28.81 -19.53 5.55
C LEU A 224 27.79 -19.56 4.41
N ALA A 225 27.08 -18.45 4.18
CA ALA A 225 26.09 -18.35 3.10
C ALA A 225 26.72 -18.56 1.72
N THR A 226 27.84 -17.90 1.44
CA THR A 226 28.57 -18.04 0.19
C THR A 226 29.14 -19.44 0.00
N ALA A 227 29.72 -20.03 1.05
CA ALA A 227 30.21 -21.41 1.02
C ALA A 227 29.09 -22.40 0.74
N CYS A 228 27.91 -22.22 1.36
CA CYS A 228 26.77 -23.08 1.12
C CYS A 228 26.18 -22.94 -0.29
N ASP A 229 26.22 -21.74 -0.88
CA ASP A 229 25.79 -21.54 -2.27
C ASP A 229 26.78 -22.16 -3.26
N ARG A 230 28.09 -22.11 -2.98
CA ARG A 230 29.13 -22.77 -3.79
C ARG A 230 29.07 -24.29 -3.74
N THR A 231 28.75 -24.85 -2.58
CA THR A 231 28.76 -26.30 -2.33
C THR A 231 27.39 -26.96 -2.50
N GLY A 232 26.34 -26.18 -2.77
CA GLY A 232 24.97 -26.69 -2.96
C GLY A 232 24.31 -27.23 -1.69
N VAL A 233 24.88 -26.99 -0.51
CA VAL A 233 24.32 -27.46 0.77
C VAL A 233 22.94 -26.85 0.99
N SER A 234 21.97 -27.62 1.51
CA SER A 234 20.63 -27.09 1.81
C SER A 234 20.64 -26.17 3.04
N ASP A 235 19.70 -25.22 3.13
CA ASP A 235 19.59 -24.33 4.30
C ASP A 235 19.43 -25.10 5.63
N ARG A 236 18.77 -26.26 5.60
CA ARG A 236 18.56 -27.10 6.78
C ARG A 236 19.84 -27.83 7.18
N ALA A 237 20.54 -28.42 6.22
CA ALA A 237 21.82 -29.09 6.47
C ALA A 237 22.87 -28.09 6.99
N ALA A 238 22.95 -26.90 6.39
CA ALA A 238 23.86 -25.85 6.83
C ALA A 238 23.56 -25.40 8.28
N ALA A 239 22.29 -25.33 8.68
CA ALA A 239 21.91 -24.98 10.05
C ALA A 239 22.32 -26.07 11.05
N MET A 240 22.11 -27.34 10.70
CA MET A 240 22.54 -28.48 11.52
C MET A 240 24.06 -28.50 11.68
N ILE A 241 24.82 -28.38 10.59
CA ILE A 241 26.29 -28.39 10.64
C ILE A 241 26.82 -27.21 11.46
N SER A 242 26.28 -26.02 11.24
CA SER A 242 26.71 -24.83 11.98
C SER A 242 26.39 -24.94 13.47
N ASN A 243 25.21 -25.48 13.80
CA ASN A 243 24.86 -25.77 15.19
C ASN A 243 25.59 -27.00 15.73
N ALA A 244 26.21 -27.89 14.97
CA ALA A 244 27.07 -28.92 15.56
C ALA A 244 28.43 -28.30 15.94
N VAL A 245 29.02 -27.56 15.00
CA VAL A 245 30.31 -26.88 15.20
C VAL A 245 30.26 -25.89 16.36
N LEU A 246 29.18 -25.14 16.53
CA LEU A 246 29.07 -24.21 17.65
C LEU A 246 28.99 -24.94 19.02
N GLU A 247 28.67 -26.25 19.05
CA GLU A 247 28.51 -27.06 20.26
C GLU A 247 29.89 -27.48 20.70
N ASP A 248 30.65 -28.01 19.74
CA ASP A 248 32.03 -28.44 19.89
C ASP A 248 32.93 -27.27 20.31
N VAL A 249 32.66 -26.06 19.81
CA VAL A 249 33.41 -24.83 20.17
C VAL A 249 32.91 -24.24 21.51
N GLY A 250 31.88 -24.82 22.14
CA GLY A 250 31.37 -24.39 23.44
C GLY A 250 30.64 -23.04 23.44
N LEU A 251 30.24 -22.55 22.26
CA LEU A 251 29.56 -21.26 22.09
C LEU A 251 28.04 -21.38 22.28
N PHE A 252 27.51 -22.59 22.36
CA PHE A 252 26.18 -22.84 22.87
C PHE A 252 26.13 -24.11 23.71
N SER A 253 25.09 -24.19 24.54
CA SER A 253 24.67 -25.39 25.24
C SER A 253 23.13 -25.46 25.20
N LYS A 254 22.54 -26.61 25.53
CA LYS A 254 21.07 -26.76 25.65
C LYS A 254 20.43 -25.77 26.63
N THR A 255 21.20 -25.17 27.53
CA THR A 255 20.73 -24.20 28.53
C THR A 255 20.75 -22.75 28.04
N ASN A 256 21.48 -22.42 26.96
CA ASN A 256 21.59 -21.06 26.41
C ASN A 256 21.39 -21.04 24.87
N PRO A 257 20.14 -21.03 24.36
CA PRO A 257 19.82 -21.12 22.92
C PRO A 257 20.06 -19.80 22.16
N THR A 258 20.80 -18.87 22.75
CA THR A 258 20.98 -17.49 22.30
C THR A 258 21.62 -17.37 20.91
N MET A 259 22.56 -18.27 20.59
CA MET A 259 23.32 -18.27 19.34
C MET A 259 22.80 -19.24 18.27
N THR A 260 21.68 -19.91 18.49
CA THR A 260 21.12 -20.93 17.58
C THR A 260 20.95 -20.39 16.14
N ILE A 261 21.54 -21.08 15.17
CA ILE A 261 21.40 -20.77 13.76
C ILE A 261 20.20 -21.54 13.20
N ASP A 262 19.09 -20.85 13.00
CA ASP A 262 17.91 -21.40 12.31
C ASP A 262 18.09 -21.37 10.79
N ARG A 263 17.42 -22.31 10.09
CA ARG A 263 17.33 -22.37 8.63
C ARG A 263 17.02 -21.00 8.01
N MET A 264 16.11 -20.23 8.61
CA MET A 264 15.71 -18.92 8.10
C MET A 264 16.78 -17.84 8.30
N LYS A 265 17.74 -18.02 9.22
CA LYS A 265 18.92 -17.14 9.31
C LYS A 265 19.83 -17.36 8.09
N ILE A 266 20.11 -18.61 7.73
CA ILE A 266 20.92 -18.97 6.56
C ILE A 266 20.27 -18.52 5.26
N ARG A 267 18.97 -18.79 5.10
CA ARG A 267 18.22 -18.35 3.92
C ARG A 267 18.25 -16.84 3.70
N ARG A 268 18.19 -16.07 4.80
CA ARG A 268 18.30 -14.60 4.75
C ARG A 268 19.71 -14.15 4.36
N ALA A 269 20.74 -14.75 4.95
CA ALA A 269 22.12 -14.45 4.63
C ALA A 269 22.44 -14.73 3.15
N ARG A 270 21.97 -15.85 2.59
CA ARG A 270 22.09 -16.15 1.15
C ARG A 270 21.39 -15.13 0.27
N LYS A 271 20.15 -14.75 0.62
CA LYS A 271 19.39 -13.75 -0.15
C LYS A 271 20.13 -12.42 -0.19
N GLU A 272 20.67 -11.97 0.94
CA GLU A 272 21.47 -10.74 1.04
C GLU A 272 22.74 -10.83 0.18
N GLN A 273 23.48 -11.95 0.24
CA GLN A 273 24.67 -12.14 -0.59
C GLN A 273 24.36 -12.18 -2.10
N ARG A 274 23.28 -12.84 -2.51
CA ARG A 274 22.86 -12.87 -3.92
C ARG A 274 22.42 -11.50 -4.42
N GLU A 275 21.70 -10.72 -3.61
CA GLU A 275 21.31 -9.35 -3.96
C GLU A 275 22.53 -8.44 -4.15
N LEU A 276 23.56 -8.57 -3.30
CA LEU A 276 24.82 -7.85 -3.42
C LEU A 276 25.59 -8.22 -4.71
N LEU A 277 25.55 -9.49 -5.12
CA LEU A 277 26.16 -9.93 -6.38
C LEU A 277 25.39 -9.38 -7.59
N ILE A 278 24.06 -9.42 -7.59
CA ILE A 278 23.23 -8.87 -8.66
C ILE A 278 23.42 -7.36 -8.82
N HIS A 279 23.57 -6.61 -7.71
CA HIS A 279 23.83 -5.17 -7.77
C HIS A 279 25.22 -4.83 -8.31
N LYS A 280 26.17 -5.78 -8.34
CA LYS A 280 27.48 -5.57 -8.99
C LYS A 280 27.43 -5.80 -10.51
N GLU A 281 26.40 -6.47 -11.03
CA GLU A 281 26.24 -6.78 -12.45
C GLU A 281 25.31 -5.80 -13.20
N THR A 282 24.96 -4.65 -12.63
CA THR A 282 24.02 -3.70 -13.27
C THR A 282 24.59 -3.08 -14.53
N THR A 283 23.78 -3.08 -15.59
CA THR A 283 23.98 -2.28 -16.80
C THR A 283 24.22 -0.81 -16.45
N PRO A 284 25.16 -0.12 -17.12
CA PRO A 284 25.47 1.28 -16.83
C PRO A 284 24.24 2.17 -17.00
N LEU A 285 24.08 3.13 -16.09
CA LEU A 285 22.99 4.10 -16.15
C LEU A 285 23.33 5.17 -17.19
N LEU A 286 22.90 4.97 -18.43
CA LEU A 286 23.26 5.83 -19.57
C LEU A 286 22.45 7.13 -19.62
N ALA A 287 21.16 7.10 -19.30
CA ALA A 287 20.33 8.30 -19.32
C ALA A 287 19.27 8.28 -18.23
N ILE A 288 18.91 9.47 -17.75
CA ILE A 288 17.80 9.65 -16.82
C ILE A 288 16.81 10.70 -17.32
N PHE A 289 15.54 10.50 -17.02
CA PHE A 289 14.50 11.50 -17.18
C PHE A 289 13.92 11.81 -15.80
N PHE A 290 13.73 13.08 -15.45
CA PHE A 290 13.09 13.47 -14.21
C PHE A 290 11.92 14.41 -14.43
N ASP A 291 10.85 14.18 -13.67
CA ASP A 291 9.64 15.00 -13.71
C ASP A 291 9.16 15.33 -12.29
N GLY A 292 8.76 16.58 -12.09
CA GLY A 292 8.40 17.15 -10.79
C GLY A 292 6.90 17.42 -10.66
N ARG A 293 6.33 17.06 -9.52
CA ARG A 293 4.94 17.39 -9.17
C ARG A 293 4.86 17.99 -7.77
N LYS A 294 4.10 19.07 -7.64
CA LYS A 294 3.81 19.72 -6.35
C LYS A 294 2.52 19.17 -5.78
N ASP A 295 2.64 18.41 -4.69
CA ASP A 295 1.49 17.87 -3.99
C ASP A 295 1.31 18.57 -2.63
N LYS A 296 0.05 18.67 -2.20
CA LYS A 296 -0.32 19.24 -0.90
C LYS A 296 -0.37 18.11 0.12
N THR A 297 0.63 18.04 1.00
CA THR A 297 0.70 17.06 2.08
C THR A 297 0.13 17.66 3.37
N LEU A 298 -0.72 16.91 4.07
CA LEU A 298 -1.32 17.34 5.33
C LEU A 298 -0.44 16.86 6.49
N LEU A 299 0.23 17.79 7.18
CA LEU A 299 1.01 17.53 8.38
C LEU A 299 0.26 17.99 9.64
N TYR A 300 0.47 17.29 10.75
CA TYR A 300 -0.02 17.66 12.07
C TYR A 300 1.13 18.28 12.85
N LYS A 301 1.14 19.61 13.00
CA LYS A 301 2.14 20.31 13.83
C LYS A 301 1.64 20.39 15.27
N LYS A 302 2.49 20.00 16.22
CA LYS A 302 2.22 20.21 17.66
C LYS A 302 2.51 21.68 17.97
N ASN A 303 1.56 22.41 18.55
CA ASN A 303 1.84 23.72 19.11
C ASN A 303 2.67 23.52 20.40
N GLU A 304 3.73 24.29 20.58
CA GLU A 304 4.61 24.17 21.76
C GLU A 304 3.92 24.67 23.04
N GLU A 305 2.91 25.55 22.92
CA GLU A 305 2.18 26.14 24.05
C GLU A 305 0.92 25.38 24.47
N TYR A 306 0.33 24.59 23.56
CA TYR A 306 -0.91 23.84 23.82
C TYR A 306 -0.75 22.46 23.21
N GLU A 307 -1.00 21.39 23.96
CA GLU A 307 -0.84 19.99 23.51
C GLU A 307 -1.83 19.55 22.40
N HIS A 308 -2.32 20.47 21.59
CA HIS A 308 -3.19 20.23 20.47
C HIS A 308 -2.41 20.23 19.15
N PHE A 309 -2.71 19.23 18.32
CA PHE A 309 -2.14 19.10 16.98
C PHE A 309 -2.95 19.94 15.98
N LYS A 310 -2.34 20.94 15.37
CA LYS A 310 -2.96 21.73 14.29
C LYS A 310 -2.63 21.08 12.95
N ARG A 311 -3.66 20.89 12.12
CA ARG A 311 -3.50 20.43 10.74
C ARG A 311 -2.97 21.58 9.89
N SER A 312 -1.78 21.42 9.31
CA SER A 312 -1.17 22.36 8.37
C SER A 312 -0.94 21.67 7.03
N THR A 313 -1.30 22.33 5.94
CA THR A 313 -0.98 21.89 4.59
C THR A 313 0.41 22.39 4.22
N VAL A 314 1.33 21.49 3.91
CA VAL A 314 2.66 21.80 3.38
C VAL A 314 2.69 21.42 1.91
N LEU A 315 3.34 22.25 1.09
CA LEU A 315 3.61 21.95 -0.30
C LEU A 315 4.91 21.18 -0.36
N GLU A 316 4.84 19.92 -0.78
CA GLU A 316 5.99 19.06 -0.99
C GLU A 316 6.19 18.84 -2.49
N GLU A 317 7.45 18.85 -2.91
CA GLU A 317 7.80 18.60 -4.30
C GLU A 317 8.31 17.18 -4.44
N HIS A 318 7.62 16.40 -5.27
CA HIS A 318 7.95 15.01 -5.56
C HIS A 318 8.54 14.92 -6.96
N ILE A 319 9.78 14.48 -7.04
CA ILE A 319 10.53 14.35 -8.29
C ILE A 319 10.67 12.87 -8.59
N THR A 320 10.09 12.44 -9.69
CA THR A 320 10.22 11.07 -10.18
C THR A 320 11.44 10.97 -11.09
N ILE A 321 12.19 9.87 -10.98
CA ILE A 321 13.39 9.62 -11.78
C ILE A 321 13.21 8.30 -12.52
N LEU A 322 13.31 8.37 -13.84
CA LEU A 322 13.22 7.26 -14.78
C LEU A 322 14.57 7.05 -15.45
N GLN A 323 14.87 5.81 -15.82
CA GLN A 323 16.00 5.45 -16.66
C GLN A 323 15.56 5.41 -18.12
N GLU A 324 16.41 5.95 -18.98
CA GLU A 324 16.29 5.79 -20.43
C GLU A 324 17.52 5.04 -21.00
N PRO A 325 17.34 4.22 -22.06
CA PRO A 325 16.08 3.90 -22.73
C PRO A 325 15.20 2.93 -21.92
N SER A 326 13.88 2.93 -22.17
CA SER A 326 12.83 2.03 -21.61
C SER A 326 11.97 2.62 -20.50
N SER A 327 12.16 3.89 -20.14
CA SER A 327 11.39 4.59 -19.10
C SER A 327 11.24 3.79 -17.79
N ASN A 328 12.28 3.05 -17.40
CA ASN A 328 12.26 2.20 -16.21
C ASN A 328 12.25 3.08 -14.95
N TYR A 329 11.29 2.84 -14.05
CA TYR A 329 11.20 3.62 -12.82
C TYR A 329 12.38 3.31 -11.87
N LEU A 330 13.26 4.31 -11.65
CA LEU A 330 14.39 4.18 -10.73
C LEU A 330 14.00 4.51 -9.30
N GLY A 331 13.21 5.58 -9.12
CA GLY A 331 12.80 6.05 -7.80
C GLY A 331 12.14 7.42 -7.82
N HIS A 332 11.97 7.97 -6.62
CA HIS A 332 11.51 9.34 -6.43
C HIS A 332 12.29 10.00 -5.29
N VAL A 333 12.35 11.31 -5.34
CA VAL A 333 12.95 12.14 -4.29
C VAL A 333 11.97 13.24 -3.90
N THR A 334 12.01 13.64 -2.63
CA THR A 334 11.16 14.69 -2.09
C THR A 334 12.02 15.85 -1.61
N THR A 335 11.67 17.07 -2.01
CA THR A 335 12.39 18.29 -1.62
C THR A 335 11.45 19.30 -0.98
N ASP A 336 11.91 19.90 0.11
CA ASP A 336 11.15 20.95 0.83
C ASP A 336 11.19 22.31 0.11
N LYS A 337 12.15 22.49 -0.84
CA LYS A 337 12.37 23.74 -1.57
C LYS A 337 12.45 23.50 -3.07
N ASN A 338 11.69 24.29 -3.83
CA ASN A 338 11.70 24.30 -5.30
C ASN A 338 12.85 25.15 -5.88
N THR A 339 14.09 24.87 -5.50
CA THR A 339 15.24 25.55 -6.12
C THR A 339 16.07 24.52 -6.87
N ALA A 340 16.59 24.91 -8.04
CA ALA A 340 17.40 24.04 -8.88
C ALA A 340 18.58 23.39 -8.13
N LYS A 341 19.15 24.11 -7.15
CA LYS A 341 20.22 23.60 -6.26
C LYS A 341 19.77 22.43 -5.38
N GLU A 342 18.58 22.53 -4.79
CA GLU A 342 18.04 21.48 -3.91
C GLU A 342 17.62 20.25 -4.72
N VAL A 343 17.03 20.49 -5.89
CA VAL A 343 16.67 19.43 -6.86
C VAL A 343 17.93 18.70 -7.34
N LYS A 344 18.96 19.42 -7.78
CA LYS A 344 20.27 18.87 -8.17
C LYS A 344 20.85 17.98 -7.07
N LYS A 345 20.95 18.52 -5.84
CA LYS A 345 21.49 17.78 -4.68
C LYS A 345 20.72 16.51 -4.40
N SER A 346 19.39 16.57 -4.52
CA SER A 346 18.48 15.46 -4.26
C SER A 346 18.61 14.36 -5.30
N ILE A 347 18.69 14.71 -6.59
CA ILE A 347 18.93 13.76 -7.69
C ILE A 347 20.30 13.10 -7.53
N LEU A 348 21.37 13.88 -7.32
CA LEU A 348 22.73 13.34 -7.21
C LEU A 348 22.90 12.43 -5.99
N ASN A 349 22.30 12.77 -4.84
CA ASN A 349 22.33 11.92 -3.65
C ASN A 349 21.56 10.61 -3.84
N PHE A 350 20.47 10.64 -4.62
CA PHE A 350 19.75 9.44 -5.00
C PHE A 350 20.56 8.55 -5.95
N LEU A 351 21.26 9.14 -6.92
CA LEU A 351 22.10 8.41 -7.85
C LEU A 351 23.32 7.81 -7.15
N SER A 352 24.05 8.58 -6.34
CA SER A 352 25.27 8.13 -5.66
C SER A 352 25.07 6.96 -4.69
N THR A 353 23.85 6.77 -4.18
CA THR A 353 23.53 5.65 -3.29
C THR A 353 23.33 4.32 -4.02
N LYS A 354 23.07 4.33 -5.33
CA LYS A 354 22.62 3.14 -6.07
C LYS A 354 23.29 2.91 -7.43
N TYR A 355 23.86 3.95 -8.03
CA TYR A 355 24.34 3.94 -9.41
C TYR A 355 25.67 4.70 -9.50
N GLU A 356 26.55 4.23 -10.40
CA GLU A 356 27.72 5.01 -10.81
C GLU A 356 27.28 6.05 -11.84
N THR A 357 27.55 7.33 -11.58
CA THR A 357 27.19 8.45 -12.46
C THR A 357 28.21 8.71 -13.58
N LYS A 358 29.32 7.96 -13.60
CA LYS A 358 30.39 8.12 -14.58
C LYS A 358 29.91 7.90 -16.01
N ASP A 359 29.00 6.95 -16.19
CA ASP A 359 28.51 6.53 -17.51
C ASP A 359 27.25 7.27 -17.97
N LEU A 360 26.78 8.28 -17.21
CA LEU A 360 25.58 9.03 -17.55
C LEU A 360 25.82 9.97 -18.74
N ILE A 361 25.22 9.72 -19.90
CA ILE A 361 25.43 10.51 -21.12
C ILE A 361 24.35 11.57 -21.30
N ALA A 362 23.12 11.29 -20.88
CA ALA A 362 21.98 12.17 -21.12
C ALA A 362 21.10 12.41 -19.88
N ILE A 363 20.49 13.58 -19.84
CA ILE A 363 19.50 13.96 -18.82
C ILE A 363 18.32 14.67 -19.49
N GLY A 364 17.11 14.23 -19.16
CA GLY A 364 15.89 14.85 -19.65
C GLY A 364 14.95 15.31 -18.55
N CYS A 365 14.17 16.33 -18.85
CA CYS A 365 13.19 16.93 -17.96
C CYS A 365 12.16 17.74 -18.75
N ASP A 366 11.14 18.29 -18.07
CA ASP A 366 10.26 19.27 -18.69
C ASP A 366 11.00 20.59 -19.03
N GLY A 367 10.44 21.36 -19.97
CA GLY A 367 11.03 22.61 -20.46
C GLY A 367 11.00 23.80 -19.49
N THR A 368 10.82 23.59 -18.18
CA THR A 368 10.70 24.70 -17.23
C THR A 368 12.03 25.41 -16.99
N VAL A 369 12.00 26.73 -16.76
CA VAL A 369 13.21 27.57 -16.55
C VAL A 369 14.07 27.08 -15.37
N ILE A 370 13.45 26.47 -14.36
CA ILE A 370 14.15 25.89 -13.20
C ILE A 370 15.00 24.69 -13.62
N ASN A 371 14.53 23.91 -14.59
CA ASN A 371 15.20 22.70 -15.04
C ASN A 371 16.19 22.98 -16.17
N THR A 372 15.84 23.84 -17.12
CA THR A 372 16.58 24.08 -18.39
C THR A 372 17.38 25.39 -18.42
N GLY A 373 17.32 26.22 -17.38
CA GLY A 373 18.00 27.52 -17.36
C GLY A 373 19.51 27.45 -17.61
N TYR A 374 20.03 28.26 -18.54
CA TYR A 374 21.42 28.17 -18.99
C TYR A 374 22.50 28.42 -17.90
N LYS A 375 22.16 29.18 -16.84
CA LYS A 375 23.08 29.53 -15.73
C LYS A 375 22.75 28.83 -14.41
N ILE A 376 21.47 28.60 -14.14
CA ILE A 376 20.97 28.14 -12.82
C ILE A 376 19.98 26.98 -12.98
N GLY A 377 19.90 26.37 -14.16
CA GLY A 377 19.06 25.21 -14.40
C GLY A 377 19.62 23.96 -13.71
N VAL A 378 18.74 23.03 -13.37
CA VAL A 378 19.12 21.74 -12.76
C VAL A 378 20.14 21.00 -13.63
N ILE A 379 19.90 20.93 -14.95
CA ILE A 379 20.81 20.25 -15.89
C ILE A 379 22.20 20.88 -15.81
N ARG A 380 22.28 22.21 -15.94
CA ARG A 380 23.54 22.95 -15.90
C ARG A 380 24.31 22.71 -14.60
N LEU A 381 23.62 22.74 -13.47
CA LEU A 381 24.21 22.53 -12.16
C LEU A 381 24.71 21.09 -11.96
N ILE A 382 24.11 20.10 -12.62
CA ILE A 382 24.56 18.71 -12.62
C ILE A 382 25.81 18.55 -13.50
N GLU A 383 25.83 19.14 -14.70
CA GLU A 383 27.01 19.15 -15.58
C GLU A 383 28.24 19.74 -14.89
N GLU A 384 28.07 20.86 -14.17
CA GLU A 384 29.14 21.51 -13.41
C GLU A 384 29.68 20.63 -12.27
N GLU A 385 28.83 19.82 -11.63
CA GLU A 385 29.27 18.88 -10.59
C GLU A 385 30.00 17.66 -11.17
N LEU A 386 29.53 17.18 -12.32
CA LEU A 386 30.14 16.05 -13.01
C LEU A 386 31.40 16.44 -13.79
N GLY A 387 31.66 17.73 -13.97
CA GLY A 387 32.80 18.26 -14.71
C GLY A 387 32.75 17.98 -16.21
N ARG A 388 31.57 17.66 -16.76
CA ARG A 388 31.39 17.33 -18.19
C ARG A 388 29.97 17.65 -18.68
N PRO A 389 29.80 17.97 -19.97
CA PRO A 389 28.47 18.21 -20.54
C PRO A 389 27.65 16.92 -20.63
N LEU A 390 26.33 17.06 -20.56
CA LEU A 390 25.35 15.99 -20.75
C LEU A 390 24.46 16.34 -21.95
N GLN A 391 24.01 15.33 -22.70
CA GLN A 391 22.98 15.55 -23.71
C GLN A 391 21.66 15.90 -22.99
N SER A 392 21.15 17.09 -23.22
CA SER A 392 19.85 17.53 -22.67
C SER A 392 18.71 17.13 -23.61
N VAL A 393 17.63 16.61 -23.03
CA VAL A 393 16.40 16.25 -23.75
C VAL A 393 15.22 16.90 -23.03
N THR A 394 14.57 17.87 -23.69
CA THR A 394 13.44 18.65 -23.13
C THR A 394 12.13 18.34 -23.80
#